data_AF-A0AAD6WTP9-F1
#
_entry.id   AF-A0AAD6WTP9-F1
#
_cell.length_a   1.000
_cell.length_b   1.000
_cell.length_c   1.000
_cell.angle_alpha   90.00
_cell.angle_beta   90.00
_cell.angle_gamma   90.00
#
_symmetry.space_group_name_H-M   'P 1'
#
loop_
_entity.id
_entity.type
_entity.pdbx_description
1 polymer ?
#
loop_
_entity_poly.entity_id
_entity_poly.type
_entity_poly.pdbx_seq_one_letter_code
_entity_poly.pdbx_strand_id
1 'polypeptide(L)'
;MGDEALIDIIADYLMGSGIPCPGMFEEGRQHFPAGVDLSFIDSPNFRAQMLTCLPKAVGNIKIMLVDDNDTIYLDGQPHSLLLSMIASGTLSFHTCFLECRIPASFLLRAAQASYTSEEPRSCRQFIHHWLLCQSLNGINNHTFA
;
A
#
# COMPACT_ATOMS: atom_id res chain seq x y z
N MET A 1 11.87 14.22 2.64
CA MET A 1 12.02 12.85 3.18
C MET A 1 13.01 12.15 2.27
N GLY A 2 14.14 11.66 2.79
CA GLY A 2 15.08 10.88 1.99
C GLY A 2 14.61 9.43 1.83
N ASP A 3 15.16 8.70 0.87
CA ASP A 3 14.76 7.31 0.56
C ASP A 3 14.90 6.37 1.76
N GLU A 4 15.94 6.55 2.59
CA GLU A 4 16.15 5.77 3.82
C GLU A 4 14.99 5.90 4.82
N ALA A 5 14.50 7.12 5.06
CA ALA A 5 13.41 7.35 6.00
C ALA A 5 12.10 6.68 5.54
N LEU A 6 11.92 6.53 4.22
CA LEU A 6 10.77 5.86 3.65
C LEU A 6 10.89 4.35 3.74
N ILE A 7 12.08 3.80 3.51
CA ILE A 7 12.38 2.38 3.73
C ILE A 7 12.07 2.01 5.20
N ASP A 8 12.48 2.84 6.14
CA ASP A 8 12.19 2.64 7.57
C ASP A 8 10.68 2.64 7.85
N ILE A 9 9.92 3.55 7.24
CA ILE A 9 8.46 3.61 7.40
C ILE A 9 7.80 2.33 6.88
N ILE A 10 8.25 1.82 5.73
CA ILE A 10 7.72 0.60 5.12
C ILE A 10 8.13 -0.63 5.96
N ALA A 11 9.38 -0.71 6.42
CA ALA A 11 9.83 -1.78 7.31
C ALA A 11 9.01 -1.80 8.61
N ASP A 12 8.78 -0.64 9.23
CA ASP A 12 7.95 -0.51 10.43
C ASP A 12 6.49 -0.91 10.17
N TYR A 13 5.97 -0.65 8.97
CA TYR A 13 4.64 -1.12 8.58
C TYR A 13 4.59 -2.66 8.54
N LEU A 14 5.58 -3.28 7.89
CA LEU A 14 5.65 -4.73 7.69
C LEU A 14 5.76 -5.49 9.01
N MET A 15 6.48 -4.95 9.99
CA MET A 15 6.62 -5.51 11.33
C MET A 15 5.46 -5.17 12.28
N GLY A 16 4.57 -4.25 11.86
CA GLY A 16 3.46 -3.78 12.66
C GLY A 16 2.26 -4.75 12.68
N SER A 17 1.34 -4.50 13.60
CA SER A 17 0.08 -5.25 13.75
C SER A 17 -1.10 -4.31 13.94
N GLY A 18 -2.31 -4.82 13.70
CA GLY A 18 -3.56 -4.09 13.87
C GLY A 18 -3.82 -3.03 12.81
N ILE A 19 -4.82 -2.17 13.05
CA ILE A 19 -5.25 -1.11 12.13
C ILE A 19 -4.55 0.22 12.50
N PRO A 20 -3.75 0.83 11.59
CA PRO A 20 -3.01 2.07 11.89
C PRO A 20 -3.89 3.28 12.24
N CYS A 21 -5.01 3.44 11.53
CA CYS A 21 -6.02 4.49 11.76
C CYS A 21 -7.40 3.82 11.87
N PRO A 22 -7.80 3.33 13.06
CA PRO A 22 -9.07 2.61 13.23
C PRO A 22 -10.30 3.44 12.85
N GLY A 23 -10.32 4.74 13.16
CA GLY A 23 -11.48 5.60 12.84
C GLY A 23 -11.69 5.71 11.33
N MET A 24 -10.62 6.09 10.61
CA MET A 24 -10.65 6.17 9.14
C MET A 24 -10.94 4.82 8.48
N PHE A 25 -10.42 3.73 9.05
CA PHE A 25 -10.65 2.39 8.52
C PHE A 25 -12.12 1.98 8.62
N GLU A 26 -12.77 2.23 9.77
CA GLU A 26 -14.19 1.90 9.94
C GLU A 26 -15.09 2.72 9.00
N GLU A 27 -14.78 4.00 8.77
CA GLU A 27 -15.48 4.83 7.77
C GLU A 27 -15.38 4.25 6.35
N GLY A 28 -14.19 3.74 6.01
CA GLY A 28 -13.90 3.11 4.72
C GLY A 28 -14.38 1.67 4.59
N ARG A 29 -14.74 1.01 5.70
CA ARG A 29 -14.84 -0.46 5.79
C ARG A 29 -15.78 -1.10 4.78
N GLN A 30 -16.87 -0.42 4.46
CA GLN A 30 -17.87 -0.86 3.48
C GLN A 30 -17.33 -0.99 2.04
N HIS A 31 -16.18 -0.37 1.74
CA HIS A 31 -15.56 -0.43 0.41
C HIS A 31 -14.60 -1.60 0.25
N PHE A 32 -14.20 -2.26 1.35
CA PHE A 32 -13.36 -3.44 1.26
C PHE A 32 -14.17 -4.66 0.84
N PRO A 33 -13.55 -5.62 0.14
CA PRO A 33 -14.26 -6.82 -0.25
C PRO A 33 -14.71 -7.65 0.96
N ALA A 34 -15.93 -8.18 0.91
CA ALA A 34 -16.53 -8.95 2.01
C ALA A 34 -15.78 -10.24 2.40
N GLY A 35 -14.83 -10.69 1.58
CA GLY A 35 -14.05 -11.92 1.80
C GLY A 35 -12.73 -11.73 2.55
N VAL A 36 -12.36 -10.50 2.92
CA VAL A 36 -11.12 -10.25 3.67
C VAL A 36 -11.32 -10.67 5.13
N ASP A 37 -10.66 -11.75 5.54
CA ASP A 37 -10.67 -12.22 6.93
C ASP A 37 -9.77 -11.32 7.79
N LEU A 38 -10.40 -10.46 8.59
CA LEU A 38 -9.73 -9.56 9.53
C LEU A 38 -9.53 -10.19 10.92
N SER A 39 -9.91 -11.45 11.15
CA SER A 39 -9.79 -12.09 12.47
C SER A 39 -8.34 -12.18 12.98
N PHE A 40 -7.37 -12.10 12.08
CA PHE A 40 -5.94 -12.12 12.38
C PHE A 40 -5.25 -10.76 12.19
N ILE A 41 -5.98 -9.64 12.10
CA ILE A 41 -5.42 -8.32 11.82
C ILE A 41 -4.36 -7.87 12.84
N ASP A 42 -4.51 -8.30 14.09
CA ASP A 42 -3.57 -8.01 15.18
C ASP A 42 -2.37 -8.96 15.22
N SER A 43 -2.28 -9.93 14.30
CA SER A 43 -1.14 -10.83 14.26
C SER A 43 0.13 -10.13 13.74
N PRO A 44 1.32 -10.43 14.29
CA PRO A 44 2.59 -9.73 13.95
C PRO A 44 3.02 -9.82 12.48
N ASN A 45 2.38 -10.66 11.68
CA ASN A 45 2.72 -10.87 10.27
C ASN A 45 1.54 -10.56 9.33
N PHE A 46 0.42 -10.07 9.85
CA PHE A 46 -0.77 -9.83 9.04
C PHE A 46 -0.47 -8.83 7.92
N ARG A 47 0.09 -7.67 8.26
CA ARG A 47 0.38 -6.60 7.30
C ARG A 47 1.36 -7.03 6.22
N ALA A 48 2.41 -7.76 6.59
CA ALA A 48 3.35 -8.34 5.64
C ALA A 48 2.69 -9.37 4.71
N GLN A 49 1.83 -10.26 5.25
CA GLN A 49 1.10 -11.24 4.44
C GLN A 49 0.11 -10.58 3.48
N MET A 50 -0.62 -9.56 3.94
CA MET A 50 -1.56 -8.83 3.10
C MET A 50 -0.85 -8.05 2.01
N LEU A 51 0.24 -7.33 2.32
CA LEU A 51 0.99 -6.58 1.31
C LEU A 51 1.60 -7.52 0.27
N THR A 52 2.11 -8.67 0.70
CA THR A 52 2.75 -9.59 -0.23
C THR A 52 1.75 -10.38 -1.06
N CYS A 53 0.51 -10.58 -0.59
CA CYS A 53 -0.47 -11.48 -1.21
C CYS A 53 0.08 -12.90 -1.45
N LEU A 54 1.18 -13.27 -0.79
CA LEU A 54 1.87 -14.54 -1.01
C LEU A 54 1.64 -15.47 0.20
N PRO A 55 1.45 -16.77 -0.05
CA PRO A 55 1.56 -17.75 1.03
C PRO A 55 2.96 -17.63 1.65
N LYS A 56 3.06 -17.90 2.97
CA LYS A 56 4.25 -17.74 3.84
C LYS A 56 5.58 -18.33 3.32
N ALA A 57 5.59 -18.99 2.17
CA ALA A 57 6.71 -19.73 1.58
C ALA A 57 7.33 -19.11 0.31
N VAL A 58 6.85 -17.97 -0.20
CA VAL A 58 7.25 -17.49 -1.53
C VAL A 58 8.13 -16.23 -1.45
N GLY A 59 9.45 -16.45 -1.32
CA GLY A 59 10.51 -15.49 -1.68
C GLY A 59 10.51 -14.12 -0.99
N ASN A 60 11.50 -13.28 -1.34
CA ASN A 60 11.58 -11.89 -0.90
C ASN A 60 10.92 -11.01 -1.97
N ILE A 61 9.83 -10.30 -1.62
CA ILE A 61 9.28 -9.27 -2.50
C ILE A 61 10.20 -8.06 -2.52
N LYS A 62 10.49 -7.56 -3.72
CA LYS A 62 11.16 -6.29 -3.95
C LYS A 62 10.11 -5.17 -3.95
N ILE A 63 10.23 -4.25 -3.01
CA ILE A 63 9.46 -3.01 -3.02
C ILE A 63 10.29 -1.95 -3.74
N MET A 64 9.73 -1.36 -4.79
CA MET A 64 10.40 -0.37 -5.64
C MET A 64 9.63 0.94 -5.61
N LEU A 65 10.35 2.03 -5.41
CA LEU A 65 9.82 3.38 -5.64
C LEU A 65 10.00 3.70 -7.11
N VAL A 66 8.93 4.17 -7.74
CA VAL A 66 8.92 4.43 -9.18
C VAL A 66 8.46 5.86 -9.47
N ASP A 67 8.91 6.41 -10.59
CA ASP A 67 8.45 7.72 -11.04
C ASP A 67 7.08 7.63 -11.73
N ASP A 68 6.54 8.79 -12.10
CA ASP A 68 5.20 8.88 -12.68
C ASP A 68 5.12 8.35 -14.12
N ASN A 69 6.25 7.99 -14.73
CA ASN A 69 6.37 7.48 -16.10
C ASN A 69 6.77 5.99 -16.14
N ASP A 70 6.68 5.27 -15.02
CA ASP A 70 7.04 3.86 -14.97
C ASP A 70 6.19 3.03 -15.96
N THR A 71 6.88 2.29 -16.84
CA THR A 71 6.27 1.58 -17.96
C THR A 71 5.31 0.49 -17.54
N ILE A 72 5.43 -0.02 -16.30
CA ILE A 72 4.52 -1.03 -15.78
C ILE A 72 3.11 -0.48 -15.57
N TYR A 73 2.98 0.79 -15.19
CA TYR A 73 1.66 1.42 -15.12
C TYR A 73 1.14 1.79 -16.52
N LEU A 74 2.03 1.97 -17.50
CA LEU A 74 1.70 2.38 -18.88
C LEU A 74 1.21 1.22 -19.76
N ASP A 75 1.42 -0.04 -19.36
CA ASP A 75 1.13 -1.19 -20.23
C ASP A 75 -0.38 -1.42 -20.40
N GLY A 76 -0.86 -1.27 -21.64
CA GLY A 76 -2.25 -1.53 -22.04
C GLY A 76 -3.32 -0.54 -21.53
N GLN A 77 -2.97 0.45 -20.71
CA GLN A 77 -3.92 1.39 -20.11
C GLN A 77 -3.90 2.78 -20.78
N PRO A 78 -5.05 3.49 -20.84
CA PRO A 78 -5.07 4.89 -21.26
C PRO A 78 -4.22 5.76 -20.33
N HIS A 79 -3.47 6.71 -20.90
CA HIS A 79 -2.60 7.62 -20.13
C HIS A 79 -3.34 8.42 -19.04
N SER A 80 -4.62 8.75 -19.26
CA SER A 80 -5.45 9.42 -18.25
C SER A 80 -5.72 8.55 -17.02
N LEU A 81 -5.91 7.24 -17.20
CA LEU A 81 -6.11 6.30 -16.11
C LEU A 81 -4.82 6.11 -15.32
N LEU A 82 -3.68 6.04 -16.01
CA LEU A 82 -2.35 6.01 -15.38
C LEU A 82 -2.15 7.18 -14.42
N LEU A 83 -2.33 8.42 -14.90
CA LEU A 83 -2.17 9.60 -14.07
C LEU A 83 -3.10 9.57 -12.86
N SER A 84 -4.32 9.06 -13.01
CA SER A 84 -5.26 8.89 -11.90
C SER A 84 -4.77 7.85 -10.88
N MET A 85 -4.28 6.69 -11.34
CA MET A 85 -3.78 5.63 -10.47
C MET A 85 -2.58 6.12 -9.65
N ILE A 86 -1.63 6.77 -10.31
CA ILE A 86 -0.43 7.36 -9.69
C ILE A 86 -0.82 8.49 -8.73
N ALA A 87 -1.77 9.36 -9.13
CA ALA A 87 -2.27 10.42 -8.27
C ALA A 87 -2.90 9.86 -6.98
N SER A 88 -3.63 8.74 -7.08
CA SER A 88 -4.27 8.05 -5.96
C SER A 88 -3.34 7.15 -5.15
N GLY A 89 -2.09 6.96 -5.59
CA GLY A 89 -1.13 6.08 -4.94
C GLY A 89 -1.54 4.60 -5.04
N THR A 90 -2.12 4.18 -6.16
CA THR A 90 -2.39 2.76 -6.40
C THR A 90 -1.08 1.99 -6.45
N LEU A 91 -1.00 0.85 -5.75
CA LEU A 91 0.14 -0.07 -5.84
C LEU A 91 0.01 -0.98 -7.05
N SER A 92 1.14 -1.31 -7.69
CA SER A 92 1.20 -2.35 -8.72
C SER A 92 1.95 -3.57 -8.18
N PHE A 93 1.25 -4.70 -8.10
CA PHE A 93 1.78 -5.97 -7.64
C PHE A 93 2.05 -6.90 -8.82
N HIS A 94 3.30 -7.31 -8.98
CA HIS A 94 3.71 -8.33 -9.95
C HIS A 94 4.11 -9.59 -9.20
N THR A 95 3.12 -10.41 -8.88
CA THR A 95 3.29 -11.63 -8.07
C THR A 95 4.26 -12.63 -8.73
N CYS A 96 4.23 -12.76 -10.06
CA CYS A 96 5.15 -13.61 -10.82
C CYS A 96 6.61 -13.16 -10.73
N PHE A 97 6.86 -11.87 -10.51
CA PHE A 97 8.20 -11.28 -10.40
C PHE A 97 8.60 -10.95 -8.96
N LEU A 98 7.69 -11.17 -8.00
CA LEU A 98 7.85 -10.79 -6.60
C LEU A 98 8.19 -9.29 -6.47
N GLU A 99 7.49 -8.43 -7.21
CA GLU A 99 7.69 -6.98 -7.19
C GLU A 99 6.43 -6.25 -6.74
N CYS A 100 6.61 -5.19 -5.94
CA CYS A 100 5.60 -4.20 -5.60
C CYS A 100 6.14 -2.81 -5.95
N ARG A 101 5.43 -2.09 -6.84
CA ARG A 101 5.84 -0.75 -7.27
C ARG A 101 4.97 0.30 -6.59
N ILE A 102 5.64 1.29 -6.00
CA ILE A 102 5.03 2.38 -5.26
C ILE A 102 5.33 3.70 -5.98
N PRO A 103 4.32 4.51 -6.35
CA PRO A 103 4.54 5.81 -6.96
C PRO A 103 5.21 6.78 -5.97
N ALA A 104 6.45 7.20 -6.26
CA ALA A 104 7.24 8.06 -5.39
C ALA A 104 6.59 9.43 -5.20
N SER A 105 5.96 9.98 -6.25
CA SER A 105 5.28 11.28 -6.19
C SER A 105 4.15 11.29 -5.16
N PHE A 106 3.42 10.18 -5.00
CA PHE A 106 2.37 10.04 -4.00
C PHE A 106 2.92 10.15 -2.58
N LEU A 107 4.02 9.44 -2.31
CA LEU A 107 4.67 9.45 -1.00
C LEU A 107 5.31 10.80 -0.67
N LEU A 108 5.84 11.50 -1.68
CA LEU A 108 6.35 12.86 -1.50
C LEU A 108 5.21 13.83 -1.15
N ARG A 109 4.05 13.72 -1.80
CA ARG A 109 2.86 14.51 -1.43
C ARG A 109 2.39 14.19 -0.01
N ALA A 110 2.37 12.91 0.38
CA ALA A 110 2.06 12.50 1.74
C ALA A 110 3.05 13.10 2.75
N ALA A 111 4.36 13.13 2.44
CA ALA A 111 5.36 13.72 3.31
C ALA A 111 5.24 15.25 3.45
N GLN A 112 4.64 15.93 2.47
CA GLN A 112 4.41 17.38 2.48
C GLN A 112 3.05 17.76 3.08
N ALA A 113 2.16 16.79 3.32
CA ALA A 113 0.85 17.05 3.90
C ALA A 113 0.96 17.52 5.36
N SER A 114 -0.02 18.32 5.79
CA SER A 114 -0.15 18.75 7.18
C SER A 114 -1.05 17.76 7.93
N TYR A 115 -0.57 17.26 9.06
CA TYR A 115 -1.29 16.32 9.91
C TYR A 115 -1.72 17.01 11.20
N THR A 116 -2.95 16.78 11.62
CA THR A 116 -3.53 17.35 12.84
C THR A 116 -3.55 16.32 13.97
N SER A 117 -4.27 16.59 15.04
CA SER A 117 -4.53 15.60 16.11
C SER A 117 -5.53 14.50 15.69
N GLU A 118 -6.25 14.69 14.60
CA GLU A 118 -7.19 13.71 14.03
C GLU A 118 -6.44 12.67 13.20
N GLU A 119 -7.05 11.50 12.98
CA GLU A 119 -6.42 10.47 12.16
C GLU A 119 -6.42 10.88 10.67
N PRO A 120 -5.27 10.75 9.97
CA PRO A 120 -3.97 10.31 10.45
C PRO A 120 -3.21 11.46 11.15
N ARG A 121 -2.56 11.16 12.28
CA ARG A 121 -1.83 12.14 13.10
C ARG A 121 -0.41 12.42 12.62
N SER A 122 0.08 11.63 11.68
CA SER A 122 1.43 11.77 11.12
C SER A 122 1.53 11.13 9.74
N CYS A 123 2.54 11.55 8.97
CA CYS A 123 2.89 10.93 7.68
C CYS A 123 3.09 9.41 7.82
N ARG A 124 3.79 8.97 8.88
CA ARG A 124 3.99 7.55 9.16
C ARG A 124 2.66 6.80 9.31
N GLN A 125 1.75 7.33 10.12
CA GLN A 125 0.44 6.71 10.34
C GLN A 125 -0.40 6.70 9.06
N PHE A 126 -0.36 7.78 8.28
CA PHE A 126 -1.01 7.85 6.97
C PHE A 126 -0.49 6.78 6.02
N ILE A 127 0.83 6.68 5.85
CA ILE A 127 1.46 5.69 4.97
C ILE A 127 1.10 4.27 5.43
N HIS A 128 1.13 4.00 6.74
CA HIS A 128 0.74 2.70 7.27
C HIS A 128 -0.73 2.38 6.95
N HIS A 129 -1.64 3.32 7.15
CA HIS A 129 -3.06 3.15 6.85
C HIS A 129 -3.28 2.94 5.35
N TRP A 130 -2.67 3.77 4.51
CA TRP A 130 -2.74 3.65 3.05
C TRP A 130 -2.20 2.30 2.56
N LEU A 131 -1.04 1.84 3.05
CA LEU A 131 -0.49 0.52 2.70
C LEU A 131 -1.44 -0.61 3.08
N LEU A 132 -2.08 -0.54 4.26
CA LEU A 132 -3.09 -1.52 4.67
C LEU A 132 -4.26 -1.52 3.69
N CYS A 133 -4.84 -0.37 3.39
CA CYS A 133 -5.97 -0.25 2.46
C CYS A 133 -5.63 -0.77 1.06
N GLN A 134 -4.46 -0.43 0.53
CA GLN A 134 -3.98 -0.92 -0.77
C GLN A 134 -3.80 -2.44 -0.77
N SER A 135 -3.24 -3.00 0.31
CA SER A 135 -3.05 -4.45 0.47
C SER A 135 -4.39 -5.19 0.46
N LEU A 136 -5.36 -4.72 1.24
CA LEU A 136 -6.68 -5.37 1.35
C LEU A 136 -7.49 -5.26 0.06
N ASN A 137 -7.36 -4.15 -0.68
CA ASN A 137 -8.00 -3.99 -1.99
C ASN A 137 -7.28 -4.79 -3.10
N GLY A 138 -5.96 -4.96 -3.00
CA GLY A 138 -5.15 -5.69 -3.97
C GLY A 138 -5.50 -7.17 -4.08
N ILE A 139 -5.84 -7.82 -2.97
CA ILE A 139 -6.14 -9.26 -2.89
C ILE A 139 -7.28 -9.70 -3.85
N ASN A 140 -8.24 -8.82 -4.13
CA ASN A 140 -9.33 -9.13 -5.06
C ASN A 140 -9.17 -8.54 -6.47
N ASN A 141 -8.27 -7.58 -6.63
CA ASN A 141 -7.97 -6.93 -7.90
C ASN A 141 -6.67 -7.45 -8.51
N HIS A 142 -6.26 -8.70 -8.20
CA HIS A 142 -5.29 -9.41 -9.01
C HIS A 142 -5.86 -9.54 -10.42
N THR A 143 -5.63 -8.51 -11.23
CA THR A 143 -5.68 -8.58 -12.67
C THR A 143 -4.66 -9.65 -13.02
N PHE A 144 -5.14 -10.86 -13.30
CA PHE A 144 -4.39 -11.84 -14.06
C PHE A 144 -4.08 -11.18 -15.39
N ALA A 145 -2.89 -10.59 -15.50
CA ALA A 145 -2.23 -10.30 -16.75
C ALA A 145 -1.23 -11.43 -16.98
#